data_AF-A0A932HY84-F1
#
_entry.id   AF-A0A932HY84-F1
#
_cell.length_a   1.000
_cell.length_b   1.000
_cell.length_c   1.000
_cell.angle_alpha   90.00
_cell.angle_beta   90.00
_cell.angle_gamma   90.00
#
_symmetry.space_group_name_H-M   'P 1'
#
loop_
_entity.id
_entity.type
_entity.pdbx_description
1 polymer ?
#
loop_
_entity_poly.entity_id
_entity_poly.type
_entity_poly.pdbx_seq_one_letter_code
_entity_poly.pdbx_strand_id
1 'polypeptide(L)'
;MVELKRIDPEAAGKIISLIVVGFVVILGVVYVLLVLFTFFLTILAGASIDNGGFLLMLLGGIGTTLFFAIVGAVLGFVKGWIGAALYNWISHMMGGLRFEISGSLGLIEAQHGSNKRSSASSVKRTTAEIRPPKRPSGKIRRTTV
;
A
#
# COMPACT_ATOMS: atom_id res chain seq x y z
N MET A 1 22.98 17.76 1.19
CA MET A 1 23.03 17.37 -0.23
C MET A 1 21.85 16.45 -0.47
N VAL A 2 20.93 16.79 -1.37
CA VAL A 2 19.76 15.94 -1.67
C VAL A 2 20.06 15.20 -2.97
N GLU A 3 20.34 13.91 -2.86
CA GLU A 3 20.46 13.04 -4.03
C GLU A 3 19.06 12.67 -4.52
N LEU A 4 18.82 12.80 -5.82
CA LEU A 4 17.60 12.32 -6.46
C LEU A 4 17.54 10.80 -6.33
N LYS A 5 16.68 10.30 -5.45
CA LYS A 5 16.49 8.86 -5.23
C LYS A 5 15.80 8.25 -6.46
N ARG A 6 16.47 7.28 -7.09
CA ARG A 6 15.90 6.51 -8.20
C ARG A 6 14.63 5.79 -7.73
N ILE A 7 13.62 5.76 -8.60
CA ILE A 7 12.37 5.06 -8.33
C ILE A 7 12.47 3.67 -8.92
N ASP A 8 12.24 2.64 -8.09
CA ASP A 8 12.15 1.27 -8.59
C ASP A 8 10.89 1.10 -9.46
N PRO A 9 11.06 0.77 -10.76
CA PRO A 9 9.95 0.73 -11.69
C PRO A 9 8.96 -0.40 -11.38
N GLU A 10 9.43 -1.48 -10.77
CA GLU A 10 8.57 -2.57 -10.30
C GLU A 10 7.67 -2.12 -9.14
N ALA A 11 8.20 -1.35 -8.19
CA ALA A 11 7.43 -0.82 -7.07
C ALA A 11 6.39 0.20 -7.54
N ALA A 12 6.77 1.10 -8.46
CA ALA A 12 5.85 2.06 -9.07
C ALA A 12 4.73 1.37 -9.86
N GLY A 13 5.06 0.35 -10.66
CA GLY A 13 4.09 -0.47 -11.37
C GLY A 13 3.07 -1.14 -10.44
N LYS A 14 3.54 -1.75 -9.34
CA LYS A 14 2.67 -2.38 -8.34
C LYS A 14 1.71 -1.36 -7.70
N ILE A 15 2.20 -0.20 -7.28
CA ILE A 15 1.37 0.84 -6.64
C ILE A 15 0.29 1.33 -7.62
N ILE A 16 0.66 1.64 -8.86
CA ILE A 16 -0.30 2.13 -9.87
C ILE A 16 -1.33 1.05 -10.21
N SER A 17 -0.90 -0.21 -10.36
CA SER A 17 -1.83 -1.31 -10.59
C SER A 17 -2.84 -1.46 -9.44
N LEU A 18 -2.39 -1.32 -8.18
CA LEU A 18 -3.26 -1.42 -7.01
C LEU A 18 -4.29 -0.28 -6.97
N ILE A 19 -3.87 0.94 -7.30
CA ILE A 19 -4.75 2.10 -7.38
C ILE A 19 -5.82 1.89 -8.46
N VAL A 20 -5.41 1.43 -9.65
CA VAL A 20 -6.34 1.18 -10.77
C VAL A 20 -7.33 0.07 -10.41
N VAL A 21 -6.87 -1.04 -9.84
CA VAL A 21 -7.75 -2.13 -9.39
C VAL A 21 -8.73 -1.64 -8.33
N GLY A 22 -8.25 -0.91 -7.32
CA GLY A 22 -9.09 -0.35 -6.27
C GLY A 22 -10.18 0.56 -6.86
N PHE A 23 -9.82 1.43 -7.80
CA PHE A 23 -10.77 2.33 -8.46
C PHE A 23 -11.81 1.56 -9.29
N VAL A 24 -11.39 0.55 -10.07
CA VAL A 24 -12.31 -0.27 -10.88
C VAL A 24 -13.29 -1.05 -9.99
N VAL A 25 -12.81 -1.62 -8.89
CA VAL A 25 -13.68 -2.34 -7.94
C VAL A 25 -14.70 -1.39 -7.31
N ILE A 26 -14.28 -0.20 -6.88
CA ILE A 26 -15.20 0.81 -6.34
C ILE A 26 -16.27 1.18 -7.37
N LEU A 27 -15.88 1.47 -8.62
CA LEU A 27 -16.83 1.78 -9.69
C LEU A 27 -17.78 0.63 -9.98
N GLY A 28 -17.29 -0.61 -9.97
CA GLY A 28 -18.12 -1.80 -10.16
C GLY A 28 -19.15 -1.97 -9.05
N VAL A 29 -18.77 -1.74 -7.79
CA VAL A 29 -19.70 -1.76 -6.65
C VAL A 29 -20.77 -0.67 -6.81
N VAL A 30 -20.37 0.55 -7.18
CA VAL A 30 -21.31 1.65 -7.44
C VAL A 30 -22.27 1.30 -8.58
N TYR A 31 -21.78 0.68 -9.65
CA TYR A 31 -22.62 0.22 -10.76
C TYR A 31 -23.67 -0.81 -10.31
N VAL A 32 -23.27 -1.83 -9.54
CA VAL A 32 -24.20 -2.84 -9.02
C VAL A 32 -25.26 -2.21 -8.12
N LEU A 33 -24.87 -1.27 -7.25
CA LEU A 33 -25.82 -0.52 -6.42
C LEU A 33 -26.81 0.28 -7.25
N LEU A 34 -26.36 0.88 -8.35
CA LEU A 34 -27.22 1.63 -9.26
C LEU A 34 -28.22 0.71 -9.98
N VAL A 35 -27.77 -0.46 -10.44
CA VAL A 35 -28.65 -1.49 -11.03
C VAL A 35 -29.72 -1.92 -10.03
N LEU A 36 -29.35 -2.23 -8.79
CA LEU A 36 -30.30 -2.57 -7.72
C LEU A 36 -31.29 -1.43 -7.43
N PHE A 37 -30.81 -0.19 -7.43
CA PHE A 37 -31.65 0.98 -7.23
C PHE A 37 -32.66 1.17 -8.36
N THR A 38 -32.24 1.04 -9.62
CA THR A 38 -33.16 1.12 -10.77
C THR A 38 -34.20 0.01 -10.77
N PHE A 39 -33.81 -1.20 -10.35
CA PHE A 39 -34.74 -2.31 -10.17
C PHE A 39 -35.80 -1.98 -9.10
N PHE A 40 -35.38 -1.45 -7.95
CA PHE A 40 -36.30 -1.01 -6.90
C PHE A 40 -37.28 0.06 -7.38
N LEU A 41 -36.81 1.07 -8.13
CA LEU A 41 -37.68 2.10 -8.70
C LEU A 41 -38.69 1.53 -9.69
N THR A 42 -38.29 0.51 -10.47
CA THR A 42 -39.17 -0.13 -11.46
C THR A 42 -40.30 -0.90 -10.78
N ILE A 43 -40.00 -1.59 -9.66
CA ILE A 43 -41.02 -2.24 -8.81
C ILE A 43 -41.98 -1.19 -8.25
N LEU A 44 -41.45 -0.08 -7.71
CA LEU A 44 -42.26 0.97 -7.09
C LEU A 44 -43.18 1.67 -8.11
N ALA A 45 -42.74 1.78 -9.36
CA ALA A 45 -43.53 2.32 -10.47
C ALA A 45 -44.63 1.35 -10.97
N GLY A 46 -44.71 0.14 -10.43
CA GLY A 46 -45.68 -0.88 -10.87
C GLY A 46 -45.41 -1.44 -12.27
N ALA A 47 -44.21 -1.21 -12.81
CA ALA A 47 -43.83 -1.73 -14.10
C ALA A 47 -43.47 -3.22 -13.99
N SER A 48 -43.85 -4.00 -14.98
CA SER A 48 -43.45 -5.41 -15.07
C SER A 48 -41.97 -5.50 -15.38
N ILE A 49 -41.23 -6.25 -14.56
CA ILE A 49 -39.79 -6.45 -14.74
C ILE A 49 -39.59 -7.80 -15.40
N ASP A 50 -38.84 -7.79 -16.51
CA ASP A 50 -38.26 -9.00 -17.03
C ASP A 50 -37.09 -9.44 -16.13
N ASN A 51 -37.34 -10.48 -15.34
CA ASN A 51 -36.35 -11.06 -14.43
C ASN A 51 -35.11 -11.58 -15.19
N GLY A 52 -35.25 -11.98 -16.46
CA GLY A 52 -34.14 -12.45 -17.29
C GLY A 52 -33.16 -11.32 -17.62
N GLY A 53 -33.67 -10.19 -18.10
CA GLY A 53 -32.87 -9.00 -18.38
C GLY A 53 -32.15 -8.44 -17.14
N PHE A 54 -32.85 -8.38 -16.00
CA PHE A 54 -32.24 -7.92 -14.74
C PHE A 54 -31.09 -8.81 -14.28
N LEU A 55 -31.29 -10.13 -14.29
CA LEU A 55 -30.26 -11.08 -13.87
C LEU A 55 -29.02 -10.99 -14.79
N LEU A 56 -29.24 -10.82 -16.09
CA LEU A 56 -28.16 -10.63 -17.07
C LEU A 56 -27.39 -9.33 -16.82
N MET A 57 -28.05 -8.21 -16.49
CA MET A 57 -27.37 -6.96 -16.15
C MET A 57 -26.52 -7.09 -14.88
N LEU A 58 -27.00 -7.82 -13.88
CA LEU A 58 -26.29 -8.01 -12.61
C LEU A 58 -25.07 -8.92 -12.78
N LEU A 59 -25.25 -10.08 -13.42
CA LEU A 59 -24.17 -10.99 -13.78
C LEU A 59 -23.16 -10.33 -14.73
N GLY A 60 -23.66 -9.60 -15.72
CA GLY A 60 -22.86 -8.81 -16.64
C GLY A 60 -22.01 -7.78 -15.89
N GLY A 61 -22.61 -7.00 -14.99
CA GLY A 61 -21.92 -5.99 -14.20
C GLY A 61 -20.80 -6.56 -13.31
N ILE A 62 -21.05 -7.68 -12.64
CA ILE A 62 -20.04 -8.36 -11.83
C ILE A 62 -18.92 -8.92 -12.72
N GLY A 63 -19.28 -9.59 -13.81
CA GLY A 63 -18.34 -10.16 -14.77
C GLY A 63 -17.46 -9.11 -15.43
N THR A 64 -18.04 -7.99 -15.87
CA THR A 64 -17.29 -6.88 -16.45
C THR A 64 -16.38 -6.24 -15.42
N THR A 65 -16.84 -6.05 -14.18
CA THR A 65 -16.00 -5.47 -13.12
C THR A 65 -14.77 -6.32 -12.86
N LEU A 66 -14.92 -7.63 -12.72
CA LEU A 66 -13.80 -8.56 -12.55
C LEU A 66 -12.86 -8.56 -13.75
N PHE A 67 -13.41 -8.60 -14.97
CA PHE A 67 -12.63 -8.57 -16.20
C PHE A 67 -11.81 -7.26 -16.31
N PHE A 68 -12.45 -6.11 -16.12
CA PHE A 68 -11.76 -4.81 -16.15
C PHE A 68 -10.79 -4.64 -14.99
N ALA A 69 -11.03 -5.25 -13.82
CA ALA A 69 -10.07 -5.22 -12.73
C ALA A 69 -8.78 -5.97 -13.11
N ILE A 70 -8.89 -7.16 -13.70
CA ILE A 70 -7.74 -7.96 -14.14
C ILE A 70 -6.99 -7.23 -15.28
N VAL A 71 -7.71 -6.82 -16.32
CA VAL A 71 -7.11 -6.09 -17.45
C VAL A 71 -6.50 -4.77 -16.97
N GLY A 72 -7.20 -4.04 -16.11
CA GLY A 72 -6.75 -2.81 -15.49
C GLY A 72 -5.50 -2.99 -14.62
N ALA A 73 -5.36 -4.11 -13.90
CA ALA A 73 -4.16 -4.43 -13.14
C ALA A 73 -2.95 -4.57 -14.06
N VAL A 74 -3.09 -5.33 -15.15
CA VAL A 74 -2.01 -5.56 -16.12
C VAL A 74 -1.62 -4.25 -16.81
N LEU A 75 -2.60 -3.50 -17.33
CA LEU A 75 -2.34 -2.23 -18.00
C LEU A 75 -1.80 -1.17 -17.04
N GLY A 76 -2.30 -1.12 -15.80
CA GLY A 76 -1.83 -0.22 -14.76
C GLY A 76 -0.38 -0.51 -14.38
N PHE A 77 -0.02 -1.78 -14.26
CA PHE A 77 1.36 -2.20 -14.01
C PHE A 77 2.29 -1.77 -15.14
N VAL A 78 1.92 -2.07 -16.39
CA VAL A 78 2.73 -1.71 -17.57
C VAL A 78 2.91 -0.19 -17.67
N LYS A 79 1.84 0.59 -17.49
CA LYS A 79 1.91 2.06 -17.50
C LYS A 79 2.79 2.60 -16.38
N GLY A 80 2.67 2.05 -15.17
CA GLY A 80 3.49 2.47 -14.04
C GLY A 80 4.97 2.14 -14.21
N TRP A 81 5.26 0.96 -14.79
CA TRP A 81 6.61 0.56 -15.11
C TRP A 81 7.24 1.48 -16.18
N ILE A 82 6.52 1.76 -17.26
CA ILE A 82 6.96 2.68 -18.32
C ILE A 82 7.18 4.09 -17.76
N GLY A 83 6.26 4.60 -16.93
CA GLY A 83 6.37 5.92 -16.33
C GLY A 83 7.61 6.07 -15.44
N ALA A 84 7.89 5.06 -14.62
CA ALA A 84 9.09 5.05 -13.78
C ALA A 84 10.38 4.89 -14.60
N ALA A 85 10.38 4.05 -15.63
CA ALA A 85 11.50 3.93 -16.55
C ALA A 85 11.80 5.27 -17.25
N LEU A 86 10.75 5.98 -17.70
CA LEU A 86 10.87 7.29 -18.33
C LEU A 86 11.39 8.35 -17.35
N TYR A 87 10.90 8.36 -16.11
CA TYR A 87 11.40 9.24 -15.05
C TYR A 87 12.90 9.01 -14.77
N ASN A 88 13.31 7.74 -14.67
CA ASN A 88 14.71 7.38 -14.48
C ASN A 88 15.56 7.84 -15.68
N TRP A 89 15.05 7.72 -16.90
CA TRP A 89 15.76 8.22 -18.09
C TRP A 89 15.91 9.75 -18.09
N ILE A 90 14.83 10.49 -17.81
CA ILE A 90 14.86 11.96 -17.76
C ILE A 90 15.79 12.45 -16.66
N SER A 91 15.75 11.84 -15.47
CA SER A 91 16.65 12.20 -14.37
C SER A 91 18.12 11.91 -14.68
N HIS A 92 18.43 10.91 -15.52
CA HIS A 92 19.77 10.71 -16.05
C HIS A 92 20.23 11.83 -16.98
N MET A 93 19.33 12.40 -17.80
CA MET A 93 19.65 13.56 -18.64
C MET A 93 19.78 14.86 -17.82
N MET A 94 18.99 15.00 -16.75
CA MET A 94 19.01 16.17 -15.86
C MET A 94 20.04 16.08 -14.72
N GLY A 95 20.71 14.95 -14.54
CA GLY A 95 21.71 14.69 -13.49
C GLY A 95 22.96 15.59 -13.51
N GLY A 96 23.03 16.57 -14.42
CA GLY A 96 23.97 17.70 -14.35
C GLY A 96 23.49 18.88 -13.49
N LEU A 97 22.21 18.96 -13.14
CA LEU A 97 21.65 20.06 -12.34
C LEU A 97 21.63 19.68 -10.86
N ARG A 98 22.69 20.07 -10.16
CA ARG A 98 22.78 20.04 -8.69
C ARG A 98 21.79 21.06 -8.12
N PHE A 99 20.63 20.59 -7.67
CA PHE A 99 19.70 21.45 -6.93
C PHE A 99 20.17 21.59 -5.47
N GLU A 100 20.83 22.70 -5.17
CA GLU A 100 21.01 23.16 -3.80
C GLU A 100 19.67 23.67 -3.26
N ILE A 101 18.98 22.84 -2.46
CA ILE A 101 17.86 23.31 -1.66
C ILE A 101 18.45 24.09 -0.48
N SER A 102 18.80 25.35 -0.75
CA SER A 102 19.18 26.32 0.26
C SER A 102 17.92 26.89 0.90
N GLY A 103 17.68 26.53 2.16
CA GLY A 103 16.83 27.30 3.07
C GLY A 103 15.36 26.90 3.12
N SER A 104 14.99 26.08 4.12
CA SER A 104 13.80 26.28 4.99
C SER A 104 13.40 25.03 5.78
N LEU A 105 13.83 23.83 5.39
CA LEU A 105 13.42 22.57 6.06
C LEU A 105 14.17 22.24 7.37
N GLY A 106 15.21 23.01 7.71
CA GLY A 106 15.94 22.85 8.99
C GLY A 106 15.20 23.37 10.23
N LEU A 107 14.08 24.09 10.06
CA LEU A 107 13.35 24.70 11.18
C LEU A 107 12.22 23.82 11.76
N ILE A 108 11.81 22.74 11.06
CA ILE A 108 10.72 21.87 11.54
C ILE A 108 11.27 20.76 12.45
N GLU A 109 12.49 20.28 12.22
CA GLU A 109 13.08 19.19 12.98
C GLU A 109 13.62 19.62 14.36
N ALA A 110 13.96 20.91 14.52
CA ALA A 110 14.44 21.45 15.80
C ALA A 110 13.33 21.59 16.87
N GLN A 111 12.05 21.64 16.50
CA GLN A 111 10.93 21.78 17.45
C GLN A 111 10.39 20.44 17.96
N HIS A 112 10.61 19.33 17.27
CA HIS A 112 10.03 18.04 17.66
C HIS A 112 10.93 17.18 18.57
N GLY A 113 12.21 17.55 18.72
CA GLY A 113 13.17 16.84 19.58
C GLY A 113 13.20 17.28 21.06
N SER A 114 12.58 18.40 21.42
CA SER A 114 12.71 19.00 22.75
C SER A 114 11.80 18.36 23.82
N ASN A 115 10.73 17.65 23.44
CA ASN A 115 9.70 17.21 24.39
C ASN A 115 9.90 15.80 24.99
N LYS A 116 11.08 15.17 24.84
CA LYS A 116 11.34 13.82 25.39
C LYS A 116 12.43 13.74 26.46
N ARG A 117 12.98 14.86 26.93
CA ARG A 117 14.08 14.84 27.93
C ARG A 117 13.73 15.29 29.36
N SER A 118 12.48 15.67 29.66
CA SER A 118 12.14 16.20 30.99
C SER A 118 11.53 15.19 31.99
N SER A 119 11.54 13.88 31.71
CA SER A 119 10.89 12.89 32.61
C SER A 119 11.81 11.82 33.18
N ALA A 120 13.10 11.81 32.85
CA ALA A 120 14.02 10.76 33.28
C ALA A 120 15.04 11.27 34.31
N SER A 121 14.55 11.80 35.44
CA SER A 121 15.37 12.12 36.60
C SER A 121 14.53 12.03 37.86
N SER A 122 14.53 10.85 38.49
CA SER A 122 14.33 10.59 39.92
C SER A 122 13.44 9.37 40.18
N VAL A 123 14.02 8.17 40.10
CA VAL A 123 13.76 7.13 41.12
C VAL A 123 15.05 6.32 41.32
N LYS A 124 15.80 6.72 42.33
CA LYS A 124 16.82 5.95 43.04
C LYS A 124 16.09 4.81 43.80
N ARG A 125 16.40 3.53 43.56
CA ARG A 125 16.33 2.43 44.57
C ARG A 125 16.86 1.10 44.02
N THR A 126 18.07 0.79 44.45
CA THR A 126 18.54 -0.48 45.03
C THR A 126 17.58 -1.68 44.92
N THR A 127 18.02 -2.81 44.36
CA THR A 127 17.88 -4.18 44.94
C THR A 127 18.59 -5.23 44.07
N ALA A 128 19.62 -5.85 44.67
CA ALA A 128 20.16 -7.20 44.53
C ALA A 128 20.34 -7.86 43.13
N GLU A 129 21.62 -8.04 42.79
CA GLU A 129 22.17 -9.01 41.84
C GLU A 129 21.82 -10.45 42.29
N ILE A 130 20.90 -11.11 41.58
CA ILE A 130 20.69 -12.56 41.68
C ILE A 130 21.33 -13.20 40.45
N ARG A 131 22.52 -13.78 40.63
CA ARG A 131 23.18 -14.60 39.61
C ARG A 131 22.46 -15.96 39.47
N PRO A 132 22.04 -16.36 38.26
CA PRO A 132 21.54 -17.71 38.04
C PRO A 132 22.69 -18.76 38.02
N PRO A 133 22.44 -19.99 38.52
CA PRO A 133 23.46 -21.04 38.62
C PRO A 133 23.87 -21.63 37.26
N LYS A 134 25.17 -21.93 37.16
CA LYS A 134 25.88 -22.49 36.01
C LYS A 134 25.42 -23.93 35.74
N ARG A 135 24.81 -24.17 34.58
CA ARG A 135 24.30 -25.49 34.16
C ARG A 135 25.46 -26.43 33.77
N PRO A 136 25.58 -27.65 34.32
CA PRO A 136 26.62 -28.60 33.92
C PRO A 136 26.35 -29.19 32.53
N SER A 137 27.39 -29.18 31.70
CA SER A 137 27.44 -29.77 30.35
C SER A 137 27.68 -31.28 30.45
N GLY A 138 26.63 -32.08 30.25
CA GLY A 138 26.72 -33.53 30.13
C GLY A 138 27.04 -33.94 28.69
N LYS A 139 28.26 -34.45 28.46
CA LYS A 139 28.65 -35.15 27.22
C LYS A 139 27.97 -36.53 27.17
N ILE A 140 26.99 -36.70 26.29
CA ILE A 140 26.43 -38.02 25.96
C ILE A 140 27.33 -38.65 24.90
N ARG A 141 28.13 -39.66 25.29
CA ARG A 141 28.78 -40.59 24.35
C ARG A 141 27.73 -41.62 23.91
N ARG A 142 27.40 -41.67 22.62
CA ARG A 142 26.75 -42.84 22.00
C ARG A 142 27.84 -43.79 21.51
N THR A 143 27.88 -44.96 22.12
CA THR A 143 28.57 -46.15 21.64
C THR A 143 27.73 -46.77 20.53
N THR A 144 28.33 -46.98 19.36
CA THR A 144 27.81 -47.85 18.31
C THR A 144 28.47 -49.22 18.48
N VAL A 145 27.65 -50.27 18.53
CA VAL A 145 28.02 -51.68 18.34
C VAL A 145 27.23 -52.13 17.12
#